data_AF-A0A1U8CUP6-F1
#
_entry.id   AF-A0A1U8CUP6-F1
#
_cell.length_a   1.000
_cell.length_b   1.000
_cell.length_c   1.000
_cell.angle_alpha   90.00
_cell.angle_beta   90.00
_cell.angle_gamma   90.00
#
_symmetry.space_group_name_H-M   'P 1'
#
loop_
_entity.id
_entity.type
_entity.pdbx_description
1 polymer ?
#
loop_
_entity_poly.entity_id
_entity_poly.type
_entity_poly.pdbx_seq_one_letter_code
_entity_poly.pdbx_strand_id
1 'polypeptide(L)'
;MFRILAILTLKAQLHLMTALFVVEVPQELYTVEYGSNITMECRFPVNGELNLKLLSVVWEQKEQKEQESKEVYTLHKGEEILQSQHSRYQGRATLLHDQLKLGRSVLQIIDVKLMDAGSYRCLIDYQGADYKYVILKVKASYKKIHIQGKNKPDEEKLVLTCRSEGFPPAEVFWHNEKNQSVSANTTYTLTTDGLYNVTSIATVKPETGENYSCMFWNKELNEATLASVSTLGLVSSENVGQKPPILFIVPTCVIAVIFLSAILIFWRKKTFTKFHGKKDKRRQIHHLSREENRELNTQTQDLISMNVTSSRGSREESL
;
A
#
# COMPACT_ATOMS: atom_id res chain seq x y z
N MET A 1 24.57 -20.72 -76.31
CA MET A 1 25.58 -21.10 -75.30
C MET A 1 25.90 -19.99 -74.31
N PHE A 2 26.32 -18.79 -74.75
CA PHE A 2 26.71 -17.68 -73.86
C PHE A 2 25.66 -17.24 -72.82
N ARG A 3 24.35 -17.23 -73.17
CA ARG A 3 23.28 -16.88 -72.21
C ARG A 3 23.08 -17.92 -71.11
N ILE A 4 23.28 -19.21 -71.42
CA ILE A 4 23.15 -20.30 -70.45
C ILE A 4 24.36 -20.29 -69.52
N LEU A 5 25.55 -20.05 -70.05
CA LEU A 5 26.77 -19.90 -69.25
C LEU A 5 26.66 -18.69 -68.31
N ALA A 6 26.12 -17.56 -68.77
CA ALA A 6 25.88 -16.37 -67.94
C ALA A 6 24.82 -16.60 -66.84
N ILE A 7 23.77 -17.37 -67.10
CA ILE A 7 22.75 -17.72 -66.08
C ILE A 7 23.31 -18.72 -65.07
N LEU A 8 24.13 -19.68 -65.51
CA LEU A 8 24.79 -20.65 -64.64
C LEU A 8 25.86 -19.98 -63.79
N THR A 9 26.65 -19.04 -64.33
CA THR A 9 27.60 -18.25 -63.55
C THR A 9 26.88 -17.32 -62.58
N LEU A 10 25.78 -16.65 -62.97
CA LEU A 10 24.99 -15.82 -62.06
C LEU A 10 24.34 -16.66 -60.94
N LYS A 11 23.82 -17.86 -61.24
CA LYS A 11 23.32 -18.81 -60.23
C LYS A 11 24.42 -19.35 -59.32
N ALA A 12 25.61 -19.61 -59.85
CA ALA A 12 26.77 -20.02 -59.05
C ALA A 12 27.31 -18.87 -58.18
N GLN A 13 27.30 -17.64 -58.68
CA GLN A 13 27.65 -16.42 -57.93
C GLN A 13 26.61 -16.15 -56.82
N LEU A 14 25.32 -16.43 -57.09
CA LEU A 14 24.24 -16.33 -56.09
C LEU A 14 24.32 -17.44 -55.04
N HIS A 15 24.83 -18.62 -55.39
CA HIS A 15 25.13 -19.72 -54.45
C HIS A 15 26.44 -19.54 -53.68
N LEU A 16 27.30 -18.60 -54.08
CA LEU A 16 28.54 -18.24 -53.39
C LEU A 16 28.39 -16.97 -52.54
N MET A 17 27.18 -16.68 -52.06
CA MET A 17 27.00 -15.76 -50.93
C MET A 17 27.01 -16.61 -49.66
N THR A 18 28.20 -16.88 -49.10
CA THR A 18 28.28 -17.30 -47.70
C THR A 18 27.49 -16.29 -46.87
N ALA A 19 26.46 -16.75 -46.14
CA ALA A 19 25.69 -15.88 -45.26
C ALA A 19 26.68 -15.19 -44.30
N LEU A 20 26.77 -13.87 -44.40
CA LEU A 20 27.61 -13.08 -43.51
C LEU A 20 27.07 -13.19 -42.10
N PHE A 21 27.97 -13.32 -41.12
CA PHE A 21 27.59 -13.22 -39.72
C PHE A 21 27.18 -11.76 -39.44
N VAL A 22 25.91 -11.55 -39.13
CA VAL A 22 25.36 -10.22 -38.87
C VAL A 22 24.62 -10.25 -37.55
N VAL A 23 24.92 -9.30 -36.68
CA VAL A 23 24.17 -9.06 -35.45
C VAL A 23 22.95 -8.21 -35.79
N GLU A 24 21.79 -8.61 -35.29
CA GLU A 24 20.54 -7.89 -35.46
C GLU A 24 20.07 -7.29 -34.13
N VAL A 25 19.43 -6.13 -34.21
CA VAL A 25 18.83 -5.45 -33.05
C VAL A 25 17.32 -5.39 -33.26
N PRO A 26 16.52 -6.19 -32.51
CA PRO A 26 15.07 -6.18 -32.69
C PRO A 26 14.42 -4.87 -32.21
N GLN A 27 15.08 -4.14 -31.30
CA GLN A 27 14.61 -2.86 -30.77
C GLN A 27 15.80 -1.93 -30.55
N GLU A 28 15.82 -0.80 -31.25
CA GLU A 28 16.95 0.15 -31.21
C GLU A 28 16.89 1.11 -30.01
N LEU A 29 15.70 1.35 -29.45
CA LEU A 29 15.47 2.31 -28.37
C LEU A 29 14.62 1.69 -27.25
N TYR A 30 15.16 1.71 -26.03
CA TYR A 30 14.49 1.31 -24.81
C TYR A 30 14.30 2.53 -23.92
N THR A 31 13.11 2.67 -23.32
CA THR A 31 12.84 3.67 -22.28
C THR A 31 12.42 2.93 -21.01
N VAL A 32 13.14 3.15 -19.91
CA VAL A 32 12.89 2.45 -18.64
C VAL A 32 12.72 3.43 -17.48
N GLU A 33 11.95 3.02 -16.48
CA GLU A 33 11.76 3.77 -15.24
C GLU A 33 13.00 3.63 -14.32
N TYR A 34 13.45 4.72 -13.73
CA TYR A 34 14.48 4.74 -12.69
C TYR A 34 14.11 3.79 -11.54
N GLY A 35 15.10 3.01 -11.08
CA GLY A 35 14.94 2.01 -10.02
C GLY A 35 14.25 0.72 -10.45
N SER A 36 13.83 0.58 -11.71
CA SER A 36 13.31 -0.67 -12.26
C SER A 36 14.40 -1.50 -12.95
N ASN A 37 14.03 -2.65 -13.50
CA ASN A 37 14.95 -3.54 -14.22
C ASN A 37 14.67 -3.48 -15.72
N ILE A 38 15.71 -3.66 -16.54
CA ILE A 38 15.59 -3.69 -18.01
C ILE A 38 16.33 -4.88 -18.58
N THR A 39 15.87 -5.35 -19.74
CA THR A 39 16.59 -6.29 -20.60
C THR A 39 16.75 -5.70 -21.98
N MET A 40 17.96 -5.69 -22.51
CA MET A 40 18.28 -5.28 -23.88
C MET A 40 18.77 -6.49 -24.67
N GLU A 41 18.32 -6.62 -25.92
CA GLU A 41 18.57 -7.79 -26.75
C GLU A 41 19.34 -7.45 -28.03
N CYS A 42 20.28 -8.33 -28.39
CA CYS A 42 20.82 -8.48 -29.73
C CYS A 42 20.70 -9.93 -30.17
N ARG A 43 20.52 -10.14 -31.47
CA ARG A 43 20.38 -11.47 -32.08
C ARG A 43 21.56 -11.77 -32.97
N PHE A 44 21.95 -13.03 -33.01
CA PHE A 44 23.02 -13.51 -33.87
C PHE A 44 22.66 -14.88 -34.45
N PRO A 45 23.14 -15.21 -35.66
CA PRO A 45 22.82 -16.48 -36.28
C PRO A 45 23.47 -17.65 -35.52
N VAL A 46 22.66 -18.65 -35.20
CA VAL A 46 23.12 -19.94 -34.65
C VAL A 46 22.70 -21.04 -35.63
N ASN A 47 23.68 -21.59 -36.33
CA ASN A 47 23.47 -22.69 -37.28
C ASN A 47 23.64 -24.02 -36.54
N GLY A 48 22.54 -24.64 -36.13
CA GLY A 48 22.56 -25.92 -35.39
C GLY A 48 22.75 -25.73 -33.88
N GLU A 49 23.57 -26.56 -33.26
CA GLU A 49 23.84 -26.47 -31.82
C GLU A 49 24.92 -25.41 -31.52
N LEU A 50 24.67 -24.57 -30.51
CA LEU A 50 25.61 -23.54 -30.08
C LEU A 50 26.83 -24.15 -29.41
N ASN A 51 28.02 -23.86 -29.94
CA ASN A 51 29.28 -24.17 -29.26
C ASN A 51 29.77 -22.96 -28.45
N LEU A 52 29.54 -22.97 -27.13
CA LEU A 52 29.93 -21.88 -26.24
C LEU A 52 31.43 -21.56 -26.27
N LYS A 53 32.30 -22.55 -26.53
CA LYS A 53 33.77 -22.32 -26.59
C LYS A 53 34.20 -21.41 -27.74
N LEU A 54 33.34 -21.23 -28.74
CA LEU A 54 33.57 -20.33 -29.87
C LEU A 54 32.85 -18.99 -29.72
N LEU A 55 31.99 -18.84 -28.70
CA LEU A 55 31.17 -17.65 -28.50
C LEU A 55 31.86 -16.66 -27.57
N SER A 56 31.99 -15.43 -28.04
CA SER A 56 32.28 -14.27 -27.19
C SER A 56 31.20 -13.21 -27.36
N VAL A 57 30.76 -12.62 -26.24
CA VAL A 57 29.73 -11.57 -26.19
C VAL A 57 30.26 -10.46 -25.30
N VAL A 58 30.29 -9.24 -25.82
CA VAL A 58 30.71 -8.06 -25.08
C VAL A 58 29.62 -7.01 -25.16
N TRP A 59 29.17 -6.55 -23.99
CA TRP A 59 28.31 -5.40 -23.85
C TRP A 59 29.12 -4.24 -23.26
N GLU A 60 29.11 -3.11 -23.95
CA GLU A 60 29.79 -1.88 -23.51
C GLU A 60 28.84 -0.71 -23.59
N GLN A 61 28.84 0.17 -22.59
CA GLN A 61 28.16 1.45 -22.66
C GLN A 61 29.15 2.48 -23.23
N LYS A 62 28.77 3.09 -24.35
CA LYS A 62 29.44 4.25 -24.93
C LYS A 62 28.68 5.51 -24.53
N GLU A 63 29.33 6.33 -23.72
CA GLU A 63 28.83 7.65 -23.32
C GLU A 63 29.39 8.70 -24.27
N GLN A 64 28.53 9.54 -24.87
CA GLN A 64 28.96 10.51 -25.90
C GLN A 64 29.98 11.55 -25.39
N LYS A 65 30.06 11.74 -24.07
CA LYS A 65 30.95 12.73 -23.43
C LYS A 65 32.22 12.12 -22.86
N GLU A 66 32.35 10.80 -22.84
CA GLU A 66 33.51 10.11 -22.28
C GLU A 66 34.35 9.47 -23.39
N GLN A 67 35.66 9.54 -23.23
CA GLN A 67 36.62 8.98 -24.20
C GLN A 67 36.72 7.45 -24.11
N GLU A 68 36.37 6.88 -22.96
CA GLU A 68 36.46 5.44 -22.68
C GLU A 68 35.07 4.81 -22.58
N SER A 69 34.91 3.64 -23.20
CA SER A 69 33.69 2.83 -23.05
C SER A 69 33.70 2.09 -21.72
N LYS A 70 32.56 2.07 -21.03
CA LYS A 70 32.41 1.28 -19.81
C LYS A 70 32.02 -0.14 -20.17
N GLU A 71 32.85 -1.12 -19.80
CA GLU A 71 32.51 -2.53 -19.96
C GLU A 71 31.35 -2.90 -19.01
N VAL A 72 30.25 -3.34 -19.59
CA VAL A 72 29.01 -3.67 -18.85
C VAL A 72 28.97 -5.16 -18.54
N TYR A 73 29.36 -6.00 -19.49
CA TYR A 73 29.39 -7.46 -19.33
C TYR A 73 30.27 -8.11 -20.41
N THR A 74 31.06 -9.10 -20.02
CA THR A 74 31.92 -9.85 -20.94
C THR A 74 31.76 -11.36 -20.75
N LEU A 75 31.40 -12.05 -21.83
CA LEU A 75 31.51 -13.50 -21.98
C LEU A 75 32.61 -13.78 -23.00
N HIS A 76 33.61 -14.57 -22.65
CA HIS A 76 34.68 -14.96 -23.56
C HIS A 76 34.78 -16.48 -23.62
N LYS A 77 34.61 -17.04 -24.81
CA LYS A 77 34.61 -18.50 -25.06
C LYS A 77 33.69 -19.27 -24.10
N GLY A 78 32.53 -18.69 -23.80
CA GLY A 78 31.53 -19.29 -22.92
C GLY A 78 31.75 -19.11 -21.42
N GLU A 79 32.82 -18.41 -21.01
CA GLU A 79 33.13 -18.12 -19.61
C GLU A 79 32.91 -16.64 -19.31
N GLU A 80 32.30 -16.34 -18.16
CA GLU A 80 32.02 -14.99 -17.70
C GLU A 80 33.28 -14.34 -17.09
N ILE A 81 33.58 -13.10 -17.51
CA ILE A 81 34.71 -12.31 -17.00
C ILE A 81 34.14 -11.13 -16.21
N LEU A 82 33.99 -11.31 -14.90
CA LEU A 82 33.45 -10.28 -14.01
C LEU A 82 34.47 -9.19 -13.63
N GLN A 83 35.77 -9.49 -13.71
CA GLN A 83 36.83 -8.58 -13.24
C GLN A 83 36.95 -7.32 -14.12
N SER A 84 36.56 -7.40 -15.39
CA SER A 84 36.60 -6.27 -16.31
C SER A 84 35.33 -5.41 -16.26
N GLN A 85 34.28 -5.89 -15.57
CA GLN A 85 33.04 -5.16 -15.42
C GLN A 85 33.26 -3.85 -14.66
N HIS A 86 32.87 -2.74 -15.28
CA HIS A 86 32.98 -1.41 -14.71
C HIS A 86 32.19 -1.33 -13.39
N SER A 87 32.74 -0.61 -12.40
CA SER A 87 32.21 -0.55 -11.02
C SER A 87 30.71 -0.23 -10.92
N ARG A 88 30.21 0.62 -11.82
CA ARG A 88 28.77 0.97 -11.93
C ARG A 88 27.86 -0.25 -12.17
N TYR A 89 28.34 -1.28 -12.84
CA TYR A 89 27.54 -2.44 -13.28
C TYR A 89 27.76 -3.69 -12.42
N GLN A 90 28.76 -3.68 -11.54
CA GLN A 90 29.06 -4.80 -10.64
C GLN A 90 27.86 -5.16 -9.77
N GLY A 91 27.44 -6.43 -9.85
CA GLY A 91 26.27 -6.95 -9.14
C GLY A 91 24.91 -6.50 -9.69
N ARG A 92 24.87 -5.70 -10.77
CA ARG A 92 23.63 -5.21 -11.39
C ARG A 92 23.43 -5.68 -12.83
N ALA A 93 24.50 -5.92 -13.58
CA ALA A 93 24.42 -6.33 -14.99
C ALA A 93 24.81 -7.80 -15.18
N THR A 94 23.95 -8.57 -15.86
CA THR A 94 24.15 -9.99 -16.14
C THR A 94 23.65 -10.37 -17.54
N LEU A 95 24.17 -11.45 -18.12
CA LEU A 95 23.69 -12.01 -19.38
C LEU A 95 22.79 -13.23 -19.12
N LEU A 96 21.65 -13.29 -19.82
CA LEU A 96 20.75 -14.45 -19.75
C LEU A 96 21.29 -15.61 -20.60
N HIS A 97 22.05 -16.50 -19.98
CA HIS A 97 22.79 -17.57 -20.66
C HIS A 97 21.88 -18.60 -21.36
N ASP A 98 20.67 -18.82 -20.85
CA ASP A 98 19.66 -19.70 -21.43
C ASP A 98 19.19 -19.21 -22.82
N GLN A 99 19.24 -17.90 -23.06
CA GLN A 99 18.84 -17.27 -24.32
C GLN A 99 19.90 -17.42 -25.42
N LEU A 100 21.17 -17.67 -25.06
CA LEU A 100 22.26 -17.79 -26.03
C LEU A 100 22.04 -18.92 -27.03
N LYS A 101 21.47 -20.04 -26.58
CA LYS A 101 21.15 -21.21 -27.44
C LYS A 101 20.13 -20.88 -28.53
N LEU A 102 19.35 -19.81 -28.35
CA LEU A 102 18.37 -19.30 -29.30
C LEU A 102 18.95 -18.20 -30.19
N GLY A 103 20.27 -17.97 -30.14
CA GLY A 103 20.93 -16.89 -30.86
C GLY A 103 20.60 -15.51 -30.30
N ARG A 104 20.33 -15.41 -28.99
CA ARG A 104 19.96 -14.17 -28.32
C ARG A 104 20.94 -13.81 -27.22
N SER A 105 21.59 -12.68 -27.37
CA SER A 105 22.36 -12.01 -26.33
C SER A 105 21.43 -11.04 -25.60
N VAL A 106 20.96 -11.43 -24.41
CA VAL A 106 20.05 -10.61 -23.61
C VAL A 106 20.77 -10.14 -22.35
N LEU A 107 21.09 -8.85 -22.30
CA LEU A 107 21.68 -8.19 -21.15
C LEU A 107 20.59 -7.70 -20.21
N GLN A 108 20.62 -8.13 -18.95
CA GLN A 108 19.77 -7.62 -17.89
C GLN A 108 20.54 -6.63 -17.01
N ILE A 109 19.94 -5.47 -16.74
CA ILE A 109 20.43 -4.50 -15.75
C ILE A 109 19.32 -4.29 -14.72
N ILE A 110 19.63 -4.52 -13.44
CA ILE A 110 18.71 -4.30 -12.32
C ILE A 110 18.96 -2.95 -11.63
N ASP A 111 17.93 -2.41 -10.98
CA ASP A 111 17.97 -1.12 -10.26
C ASP A 111 18.60 -0.01 -11.11
N VAL A 112 17.99 0.26 -12.26
CA VAL A 112 18.49 1.20 -13.28
C VAL A 112 18.63 2.62 -12.72
N LYS A 113 19.78 3.24 -12.95
CA LYS A 113 20.10 4.63 -12.56
C LYS A 113 20.09 5.55 -13.77
N LEU A 114 19.99 6.87 -13.55
CA LEU A 114 20.06 7.86 -14.64
C LEU A 114 21.35 7.74 -15.45
N MET A 115 22.46 7.40 -14.79
CA MET A 115 23.78 7.24 -15.42
C MET A 115 23.92 5.98 -16.29
N ASP A 116 22.93 5.08 -16.24
CA ASP A 116 22.88 3.92 -17.13
C ASP A 116 22.31 4.31 -18.51
N ALA A 117 21.70 5.50 -18.66
CA ALA A 117 21.28 5.99 -19.97
C ALA A 117 22.48 6.13 -20.93
N GLY A 118 22.33 5.74 -22.19
CA GLY A 118 23.42 5.82 -23.17
C GLY A 118 23.26 4.87 -24.34
N SER A 119 24.31 4.79 -25.17
CA SER A 119 24.38 3.83 -26.29
C SER A 119 25.14 2.60 -25.83
N TYR A 120 24.53 1.43 -25.95
CA TYR A 120 25.11 0.14 -25.61
C TYR A 120 25.54 -0.57 -26.88
N ARG A 121 26.84 -0.87 -27.00
CA ARG A 121 27.38 -1.72 -28.06
C ARG A 121 27.24 -3.18 -27.63
N CYS A 122 26.53 -3.99 -28.41
CA CYS A 122 26.61 -5.44 -28.31
C CYS A 122 27.50 -5.95 -29.42
N LEU A 123 28.66 -6.47 -29.06
CA LEU A 123 29.61 -7.13 -29.95
C LEU A 123 29.51 -8.63 -29.72
N ILE A 124 29.31 -9.39 -30.79
CA ILE A 124 29.22 -10.84 -30.74
C ILE A 124 30.22 -11.41 -31.74
N ASP A 125 31.05 -12.33 -31.28
CA ASP A 125 31.94 -13.14 -32.11
C ASP A 125 31.56 -14.61 -31.98
N TYR A 126 31.10 -15.19 -33.07
CA TYR A 126 30.81 -16.62 -33.20
C TYR A 126 31.06 -17.07 -34.63
N GLN A 127 32.33 -17.41 -34.92
CA GLN A 127 32.79 -17.79 -36.28
C GLN A 127 32.60 -16.66 -37.30
N GLY A 128 32.66 -15.42 -36.80
CA GLY A 128 32.31 -14.19 -37.48
C GLY A 128 31.95 -13.16 -36.42
N ALA A 129 32.40 -11.93 -36.61
CA ALA A 129 32.20 -10.86 -35.63
C ALA A 129 31.43 -9.71 -36.25
N ASP A 130 30.40 -9.26 -35.55
CA ASP A 130 29.67 -8.04 -35.87
C ASP A 130 29.22 -7.39 -34.56
N TYR A 131 28.84 -6.11 -34.65
CA TYR A 131 28.29 -5.37 -33.53
C TYR A 131 27.14 -4.49 -33.98
N LYS A 132 26.27 -4.18 -33.03
CA LYS A 132 25.21 -3.18 -33.19
C LYS A 132 25.06 -2.37 -31.92
N TYR A 133 24.28 -1.31 -32.02
CA TYR A 133 24.01 -0.40 -30.91
C TYR A 133 22.54 -0.45 -30.50
N VAL A 134 22.31 -0.31 -29.20
CA VAL A 134 21.01 -0.17 -28.56
C VAL A 134 21.04 1.09 -27.71
N ILE A 135 20.03 1.94 -27.79
CA ILE A 135 19.94 3.17 -27.01
C ILE A 135 19.04 2.91 -25.79
N LEU A 136 19.55 3.21 -24.60
CA LEU A 136 18.79 3.22 -23.36
C LEU A 136 18.50 4.67 -22.92
N LYS A 137 17.23 5.00 -22.79
CA LYS A 137 16.73 6.20 -22.10
C LYS A 137 16.19 5.81 -20.74
N VAL A 138 16.48 6.64 -19.75
CA VAL A 138 15.98 6.46 -18.38
C VAL A 138 15.07 7.64 -18.05
N LYS A 139 13.89 7.35 -17.52
CA LYS A 139 12.94 8.35 -17.03
C LYS A 139 12.56 8.06 -15.58
N ALA A 140 12.11 9.06 -14.86
CA ALA A 140 11.52 8.91 -13.54
C ALA A 140 10.24 9.76 -13.48
N SER A 141 9.09 9.11 -13.49
CA SER A 141 7.81 9.80 -13.42
C SER A 141 7.61 10.40 -12.04
N TYR A 142 7.01 11.60 -11.98
CA TYR A 142 6.64 12.29 -10.74
C TYR A 142 5.40 11.66 -10.07
N LYS A 143 5.41 10.33 -9.83
CA LYS A 143 4.26 9.56 -9.32
C LYS A 143 4.08 9.67 -7.81
N LYS A 144 5.18 9.86 -7.07
CA LYS A 144 5.19 9.95 -5.60
C LYS A 144 5.03 11.41 -5.17
N ILE A 145 3.82 11.94 -5.35
CA ILE A 145 3.50 13.32 -4.99
C ILE A 145 3.09 13.39 -3.52
N HIS A 146 3.78 14.25 -2.76
CA HIS A 146 3.47 14.52 -1.37
C HIS A 146 2.98 15.96 -1.20
N ILE A 147 1.76 16.12 -0.67
CA ILE A 147 1.17 17.42 -0.39
C ILE A 147 1.06 17.62 1.13
N GLN A 148 1.58 18.74 1.61
CA GLN A 148 1.49 19.19 2.99
C GLN A 148 0.77 20.54 3.04
N GLY A 149 0.00 20.76 4.09
CA GLY A 149 -0.64 22.05 4.37
C GLY A 149 -0.21 22.59 5.71
N LYS A 150 0.05 23.90 5.77
CA LYS A 150 0.34 24.62 7.01
C LYS A 150 -0.57 25.84 7.11
N ASN A 151 -1.36 25.90 8.18
CA ASN A 151 -2.16 27.07 8.49
C ASN A 151 -1.27 28.23 8.95
N LYS A 152 -1.60 29.43 8.49
CA LYS A 152 -1.08 30.70 9.03
C LYS A 152 -2.28 31.48 9.57
N PRO A 153 -2.68 31.24 10.83
CA PRO A 153 -3.86 31.86 11.42
C PRO A 153 -3.79 33.38 11.38
N ASP A 154 -2.61 33.94 11.68
CA ASP A 154 -2.37 35.38 11.73
C ASP A 154 -2.60 36.09 10.38
N GLU A 155 -2.54 35.36 9.27
CA GLU A 155 -2.73 35.91 7.93
C GLU A 155 -4.02 35.42 7.24
N GLU A 156 -4.84 34.59 7.92
CA GLU A 156 -6.01 33.89 7.35
C GLU A 156 -5.67 33.15 6.03
N LYS A 157 -4.50 32.51 5.98
CA LYS A 157 -3.97 31.82 4.80
C LYS A 157 -3.63 30.38 5.10
N LEU A 158 -3.81 29.53 4.08
CA LEU A 158 -3.33 28.15 4.05
C LEU A 158 -2.18 28.07 3.04
N VAL A 159 -1.02 27.61 3.51
CA VAL A 159 0.16 27.37 2.67
C VAL A 159 0.21 25.89 2.30
N LEU A 160 0.05 25.59 1.03
CA LEU A 160 0.14 24.24 0.47
C LEU A 160 1.53 24.05 -0.14
N THR A 161 2.19 22.96 0.23
CA THR A 161 3.51 22.57 -0.29
C THR A 161 3.37 21.21 -0.97
N CYS A 162 3.59 21.16 -2.28
CA CYS A 162 3.58 19.93 -3.08
C CYS A 162 5.02 19.58 -3.46
N ARG A 163 5.42 18.33 -3.22
CA ARG A 163 6.77 17.82 -3.48
C ARG A 163 6.72 16.53 -4.27
N SER A 164 7.59 16.39 -5.27
CA SER A 164 7.83 15.12 -5.96
C SER A 164 9.23 15.11 -6.55
N GLU A 165 9.75 13.91 -6.77
CA GLU A 165 11.02 13.68 -7.46
C GLU A 165 10.76 13.02 -8.82
N GLY A 166 11.58 13.36 -9.82
CA GLY A 166 11.42 12.84 -11.17
C GLY A 166 12.50 13.33 -12.15
N PHE A 167 12.45 12.83 -13.38
CA PHE A 167 13.35 13.17 -14.47
C PHE A 167 12.71 12.76 -15.81
N PRO A 168 12.79 13.55 -16.88
CA PRO A 168 13.34 14.92 -16.99
C PRO A 168 12.55 15.98 -16.18
N PRO A 169 12.93 17.27 -16.20
CA PRO A 169 12.19 18.34 -15.51
C PRO A 169 10.69 18.40 -15.88
N ALA A 170 9.84 18.66 -14.89
CA ALA A 170 8.41 18.91 -15.09
C ALA A 170 7.99 20.31 -14.61
N GLU A 171 7.00 20.90 -15.29
CA GLU A 171 6.31 22.11 -14.84
C GLU A 171 5.24 21.75 -13.80
N VAL A 172 5.00 22.63 -12.83
CA VAL A 172 4.00 22.40 -11.78
C VAL A 172 2.86 23.39 -11.88
N PHE A 173 1.64 22.87 -11.98
CA PHE A 173 0.41 23.65 -12.05
C PHE A 173 -0.48 23.34 -10.85
N TRP A 174 -1.15 24.37 -10.33
CA TRP A 174 -2.12 24.23 -9.25
C TRP A 174 -3.51 24.65 -9.73
N HIS A 175 -4.51 23.89 -9.34
CA HIS A 175 -5.90 24.26 -9.55
C HIS A 175 -6.79 23.82 -8.39
N ASN A 176 -7.91 24.52 -8.19
CA ASN A 176 -8.98 24.09 -7.29
C ASN A 176 -9.98 23.17 -8.01
N GLU A 177 -11.02 22.71 -7.30
CA GLU A 177 -12.12 21.91 -7.87
C GLU A 177 -12.85 22.60 -9.03
N LYS A 178 -12.88 23.93 -9.02
CA LYS A 178 -13.50 24.75 -10.07
C LYS A 178 -12.57 24.94 -11.28
N ASN A 179 -11.43 24.24 -11.33
CA ASN A 179 -10.37 24.38 -12.33
C ASN A 179 -9.79 25.80 -12.44
N GLN A 180 -9.88 26.60 -11.38
CA GLN A 180 -9.24 27.92 -11.33
C GLN A 180 -7.77 27.76 -10.96
N SER A 181 -6.91 28.37 -11.77
CA SER A 181 -5.46 28.34 -11.56
C SER A 181 -5.08 29.11 -10.29
N VAL A 182 -4.14 28.55 -9.53
CA VAL A 182 -3.60 29.15 -8.31
C VAL A 182 -2.14 29.52 -8.53
N SER A 183 -1.77 30.75 -8.19
CA SER A 183 -0.38 31.19 -8.25
C SER A 183 0.49 30.44 -7.23
N ALA A 184 1.62 29.92 -7.69
CA ALA A 184 2.55 29.17 -6.86
C ALA A 184 4.00 29.55 -7.17
N ASN A 185 4.89 29.35 -6.19
CA ASN A 185 6.32 29.47 -6.37
C ASN A 185 6.94 28.07 -6.41
N THR A 186 7.61 27.72 -7.50
CA THR A 186 8.19 26.39 -7.73
C THR A 186 9.71 26.47 -7.72
N THR A 187 10.33 25.60 -6.95
CA THR A 187 11.78 25.48 -6.79
C THR A 187 12.25 24.10 -7.21
N TYR A 188 13.45 24.05 -7.79
CA TYR A 188 14.06 22.84 -8.34
C TYR A 188 15.42 22.63 -7.69
N THR A 189 15.65 21.44 -7.16
CA THR A 189 16.96 20.99 -6.70
C THR A 189 17.29 19.64 -7.33
N LEU A 190 18.57 19.26 -7.30
CA LEU A 190 19.00 17.95 -7.76
C LEU A 190 19.29 17.06 -6.55
N THR A 191 18.83 15.81 -6.62
CA THR A 191 19.25 14.75 -5.71
C THR A 191 20.67 14.29 -6.05
N THR A 192 21.27 13.50 -5.17
CA THR A 192 22.58 12.87 -5.42
C THR A 192 22.60 12.01 -6.69
N ASP A 193 21.44 11.44 -7.04
CA ASP A 193 21.30 10.55 -8.19
C ASP A 193 20.96 11.31 -9.49
N GLY A 194 20.87 12.64 -9.43
CA GLY A 194 20.56 13.52 -10.57
C GLY A 194 19.08 13.68 -10.88
N LEU A 195 18.17 13.12 -10.07
CA LEU A 195 16.73 13.38 -10.18
C LEU A 195 16.42 14.82 -9.76
N TYR A 196 15.44 15.44 -10.41
CA TYR A 196 14.89 16.73 -9.99
C TYR A 196 13.95 16.53 -8.81
N ASN A 197 14.32 17.10 -7.67
CA ASN A 197 13.42 17.27 -6.54
C ASN A 197 12.74 18.63 -6.67
N VAL A 198 11.42 18.60 -6.84
CA VAL A 198 10.63 19.77 -7.16
C VAL A 198 9.69 20.06 -6.01
N THR A 199 9.78 21.28 -5.48
CA THR A 199 8.91 21.78 -4.40
C THR A 199 8.14 22.99 -4.91
N SER A 200 6.82 22.90 -4.95
CA SER A 200 5.91 23.99 -5.32
C SER A 200 5.07 24.43 -4.13
N ILE A 201 5.01 25.74 -3.90
CA ILE A 201 4.34 26.34 -2.75
C ILE A 201 3.23 27.28 -3.25
N ALA A 202 1.99 26.94 -2.93
CA ALA A 202 0.81 27.74 -3.21
C ALA A 202 0.24 28.34 -1.92
N THR A 203 -0.24 29.58 -1.98
CA THR A 203 -0.90 30.24 -0.84
C THR A 203 -2.34 30.51 -1.20
N VAL A 204 -3.26 29.90 -0.45
CA VAL A 204 -4.70 29.93 -0.72
C VAL A 204 -5.46 30.39 0.51
N LYS A 205 -6.72 30.81 0.31
CA LYS A 205 -7.62 31.07 1.43
C LYS A 205 -8.17 29.74 1.94
N PRO A 206 -8.27 29.53 3.26
CA PRO A 206 -8.82 28.31 3.82
C PRO A 206 -10.34 28.28 3.62
N GLU A 207 -10.80 27.81 2.47
CA GLU A 207 -12.22 27.54 2.23
C GLU A 207 -12.55 26.10 2.65
N THR A 208 -13.57 25.94 3.50
CA THR A 208 -13.96 24.64 4.03
C THR A 208 -14.50 23.74 2.93
N GLY A 209 -13.85 22.60 2.71
CA GLY A 209 -14.32 21.58 1.76
C GLY A 209 -13.84 21.76 0.32
N GLU A 210 -13.02 22.77 0.01
CA GLU A 210 -12.39 22.86 -1.31
C GLU A 210 -11.18 21.91 -1.41
N ASN A 211 -11.07 21.25 -2.56
CA ASN A 211 -9.89 20.45 -2.92
C ASN A 211 -8.94 21.26 -3.80
N TYR A 212 -7.65 21.14 -3.49
CA TYR A 212 -6.56 21.72 -4.26
C TYR A 212 -5.73 20.60 -4.85
N SER A 213 -5.43 20.71 -6.14
CA SER A 213 -4.64 19.73 -6.88
C SER A 213 -3.36 20.34 -7.37
N CYS A 214 -2.24 19.62 -7.20
CA CYS A 214 -0.98 19.92 -7.86
C CYS A 214 -0.73 18.90 -8.97
N MET A 215 -0.37 19.40 -10.14
CA MET A 215 -0.09 18.62 -11.34
C MET A 215 1.34 18.85 -11.79
N PHE A 216 2.10 17.77 -11.96
CA PHE A 216 3.40 17.78 -12.62
C PHE A 216 3.20 17.43 -14.10
N TRP A 217 3.59 18.35 -14.98
CA TRP A 217 3.55 18.18 -16.42
C TRP A 217 4.97 18.03 -16.97
N ASN A 218 5.30 16.84 -17.44
CA ASN A 218 6.56 16.58 -18.12
C ASN A 218 6.35 16.66 -19.64
N LYS A 219 6.82 17.77 -20.23
CA LYS A 219 6.68 18.03 -21.67
C LYS A 219 7.45 17.04 -22.54
N GLU A 220 8.62 16.59 -22.09
CA GLU A 220 9.48 15.67 -22.87
C GLU A 220 8.88 14.27 -22.94
N LEU A 221 8.30 13.81 -21.84
CA LEU A 221 7.62 12.52 -21.75
C LEU A 221 6.16 12.57 -22.20
N ASN A 222 5.60 13.77 -22.37
CA ASN A 222 4.17 14.02 -22.56
C ASN A 222 3.32 13.32 -21.49
N GLU A 223 3.73 13.48 -20.23
CA GLU A 223 3.17 12.78 -19.06
C GLU A 223 2.70 13.78 -18.00
N ALA A 224 1.49 13.57 -17.48
CA ALA A 224 0.92 14.34 -16.37
C ALA A 224 0.71 13.43 -15.15
N THR A 225 1.16 13.86 -13.97
CA THR A 225 0.81 13.23 -12.70
C THR A 225 0.17 14.26 -11.78
N LEU A 226 -0.85 13.84 -11.02
CA LEU A 226 -1.66 14.74 -10.20
C LEU A 226 -1.93 14.12 -8.83
N ALA A 227 -1.95 14.96 -7.81
CA ALA A 227 -2.46 14.64 -6.50
C ALA A 227 -3.29 15.79 -5.96
N SER A 228 -4.26 15.47 -5.10
CA SER A 228 -5.21 16.43 -4.53
C SER A 228 -5.24 16.34 -3.02
N VAL A 229 -5.52 17.46 -2.36
CA VAL A 229 -5.71 17.54 -0.91
C VAL A 229 -6.94 18.38 -0.57
N SER A 230 -7.72 17.90 0.40
CA SER A 230 -8.86 18.63 0.97
C SER A 230 -8.40 19.51 2.14
N THR A 231 -8.92 20.72 2.24
CA THR A 231 -8.66 21.60 3.40
C THR A 231 -9.07 20.95 4.73
N LEU A 232 -10.14 20.14 4.73
CA LEU A 232 -10.61 19.39 5.91
C LEU A 232 -9.57 18.36 6.42
N GLY A 233 -8.86 17.70 5.51
CA GLY A 233 -7.87 16.67 5.84
C GLY A 233 -6.63 17.22 6.53
N LEU A 234 -6.29 18.49 6.27
CA LEU A 234 -5.12 19.16 6.83
C LEU A 234 -5.38 19.69 8.25
N VAL A 235 -6.59 20.16 8.53
CA VAL A 235 -7.02 20.59 9.88
C VAL A 235 -7.12 19.40 10.85
N SER A 236 -7.27 18.19 10.31
CA SER A 236 -7.41 16.96 11.10
C SER A 236 -6.08 16.47 11.70
N SER A 237 -4.93 16.90 11.18
CA SER A 237 -3.61 16.36 11.61
C SER A 237 -3.04 17.03 12.87
N GLU A 238 -3.59 18.15 13.33
CA GLU A 238 -3.15 18.81 14.58
C GLU A 238 -3.88 18.30 15.84
N ASN A 239 -4.91 17.45 15.70
CA ASN A 239 -5.72 16.97 16.84
C ASN A 239 -5.58 15.48 17.19
N VAL A 240 -4.63 14.75 16.60
CA VAL A 240 -4.37 13.34 16.98
C VAL A 240 -3.14 13.23 17.90
N GLY A 241 -3.17 14.05 18.96
CA GLY A 241 -2.31 13.92 20.15
C GLY A 241 -3.08 13.51 21.41
N GLN A 242 -4.40 13.33 21.33
CA GLN A 242 -5.17 12.69 22.39
C GLN A 242 -5.18 11.18 22.14
N LYS A 243 -4.28 10.48 22.85
CA LYS A 243 -4.41 9.03 23.08
C LYS A 243 -5.89 8.76 23.42
N PRO A 244 -6.57 7.83 22.73
CA PRO A 244 -7.96 7.55 23.05
C PRO A 244 -8.04 7.11 24.52
N PRO A 245 -9.13 7.41 25.27
CA PRO A 245 -9.23 7.14 26.70
C PRO A 245 -9.42 5.64 26.99
N ILE A 246 -8.88 4.75 26.14
CA ILE A 246 -8.97 3.31 26.24
C ILE A 246 -8.28 2.81 27.52
N LEU A 247 -7.27 3.53 28.04
CA LEU A 247 -6.59 3.16 29.27
C LEU A 247 -7.43 3.40 30.56
N PHE A 248 -8.44 4.27 30.51
CA PHE A 248 -9.28 4.60 31.67
C PHE A 248 -10.63 3.84 31.69
N ILE A 249 -11.04 3.23 30.58
CA ILE A 249 -12.29 2.46 30.51
C ILE A 249 -12.17 1.12 31.26
N VAL A 250 -11.03 0.43 31.14
CA VAL A 250 -10.85 -0.87 31.79
C VAL A 250 -10.86 -0.78 33.33
N PRO A 251 -10.13 0.15 33.98
CA PRO A 251 -10.18 0.30 35.43
C PRO A 251 -11.56 0.69 35.94
N THR A 252 -12.26 1.59 35.23
CA THR A 252 -13.58 2.08 35.65
C THR A 252 -14.65 1.00 35.53
N CYS A 253 -14.65 0.19 34.47
CA CYS A 253 -15.54 -0.96 34.35
C CYS A 253 -15.29 -2.01 35.45
N VAL A 254 -14.04 -2.31 35.79
CA VAL A 254 -13.70 -3.27 36.86
C VAL A 254 -14.20 -2.75 38.21
N ILE A 255 -13.99 -1.47 38.53
CA ILE A 255 -14.50 -0.86 39.76
C ILE A 255 -16.03 -0.91 39.80
N ALA A 256 -16.72 -0.59 38.71
CA ALA A 256 -18.18 -0.64 38.64
C ALA A 256 -18.73 -2.06 38.88
N VAL A 257 -18.08 -3.09 38.31
CA VAL A 257 -18.47 -4.49 38.53
C VAL A 257 -18.25 -4.92 39.99
N ILE A 258 -17.14 -4.49 40.61
CA ILE A 258 -16.87 -4.75 42.03
C ILE A 258 -17.95 -4.08 42.90
N PHE A 259 -18.29 -2.82 42.64
CA PHE A 259 -19.34 -2.13 43.37
C PHE A 259 -20.71 -2.79 43.19
N LEU A 260 -21.09 -3.16 41.96
CA LEU A 260 -22.36 -3.85 41.68
C LEU A 260 -22.42 -5.22 42.36
N SER A 261 -21.33 -5.99 42.36
CA SER A 261 -21.27 -7.28 43.07
C SER A 261 -21.38 -7.10 44.59
N ALA A 262 -20.71 -6.11 45.17
CA ALA A 262 -20.80 -5.79 46.60
C ALA A 262 -22.22 -5.34 46.99
N ILE A 263 -22.87 -4.54 46.15
CA ILE A 263 -24.28 -4.17 46.30
C ILE A 263 -25.16 -5.42 46.23
N LEU A 264 -25.02 -6.28 45.22
CA LEU A 264 -25.81 -7.52 45.13
C LEU A 264 -25.62 -8.43 46.36
N ILE A 265 -24.39 -8.55 46.88
CA ILE A 265 -24.09 -9.31 48.09
C ILE A 265 -24.76 -8.65 49.32
N PHE A 266 -24.66 -7.33 49.45
CA PHE A 266 -25.30 -6.59 50.53
C PHE A 266 -26.83 -6.72 50.50
N TRP A 267 -27.43 -6.66 49.31
CA TRP A 267 -28.86 -6.83 49.11
C TRP A 267 -29.28 -8.27 49.38
N ARG A 268 -28.50 -9.28 48.99
CA ARG A 268 -28.73 -10.69 49.38
C ARG A 268 -28.64 -10.90 50.90
N LYS A 269 -27.68 -10.25 51.57
CA LYS A 269 -27.54 -10.33 53.03
C LYS A 269 -28.70 -9.63 53.74
N LYS A 270 -29.15 -8.48 53.21
CA LYS A 270 -30.30 -7.71 53.71
C LYS A 270 -31.64 -8.40 53.45
N THR A 271 -31.80 -9.13 52.34
CA THR A 271 -33.02 -9.91 52.08
C THR A 271 -33.06 -11.18 52.94
N PHE A 272 -31.92 -11.84 53.17
CA PHE A 272 -31.83 -13.00 54.06
C PHE A 272 -32.15 -12.65 55.52
N THR A 273 -31.61 -11.54 56.04
CA THR A 273 -31.97 -11.04 57.40
C THR A 273 -33.44 -10.62 57.48
N LYS A 274 -33.99 -9.98 56.44
CA LYS A 274 -35.40 -9.59 56.40
C LYS A 274 -36.34 -10.81 56.30
N PHE A 275 -35.91 -11.91 55.66
CA PHE A 275 -36.69 -13.14 55.57
C PHE A 275 -36.74 -13.89 56.92
N HIS A 276 -35.61 -13.94 57.64
CA HIS A 276 -35.61 -14.50 59.01
C HIS A 276 -36.47 -13.67 59.97
N GLY A 277 -36.38 -12.33 59.93
CA GLY A 277 -37.23 -11.47 60.75
C GLY A 277 -38.73 -11.55 60.42
N LYS A 278 -39.10 -11.87 59.17
CA LYS A 278 -40.51 -12.03 58.76
C LYS A 278 -41.09 -13.40 59.14
N LYS A 279 -40.25 -14.44 59.23
CA LYS A 279 -40.65 -15.79 59.63
C LYS A 279 -40.97 -15.86 61.14
N ASP A 280 -40.26 -15.09 61.95
CA ASP A 280 -40.49 -15.00 63.40
C ASP A 280 -41.78 -14.24 63.73
N LYS A 281 -42.00 -13.07 63.10
CA LYS A 281 -43.25 -12.30 63.26
C LYS A 281 -44.50 -13.08 62.85
N ARG A 282 -44.42 -13.92 61.80
CA ARG A 282 -45.55 -14.71 61.32
C ARG A 282 -45.91 -15.86 62.28
N ARG A 283 -44.92 -16.43 63.00
CA ARG A 283 -45.18 -17.42 64.07
C ARG A 283 -45.86 -16.79 65.28
N GLN A 284 -45.47 -15.57 65.62
CA GLN A 284 -46.04 -14.85 66.77
C GLN A 284 -47.51 -14.46 66.54
N ILE A 285 -47.85 -13.94 65.34
CA ILE A 285 -49.24 -13.58 64.98
C ILE A 285 -50.14 -14.83 64.94
N HIS A 286 -49.65 -15.98 64.45
CA HIS A 286 -50.42 -17.21 64.43
C HIS A 286 -50.70 -17.78 65.83
N HIS A 287 -49.85 -17.49 66.82
CA HIS A 287 -50.13 -17.84 68.22
C HIS A 287 -51.25 -16.97 68.81
N LEU A 288 -51.17 -15.65 68.64
CA LEU A 288 -52.19 -14.70 69.11
C LEU A 288 -53.56 -14.96 68.48
N SER A 289 -53.67 -15.15 67.16
CA SER A 289 -54.95 -15.45 66.53
C SER A 289 -55.52 -16.83 66.91
N ARG A 290 -54.70 -17.76 67.39
CA ARG A 290 -55.17 -19.07 67.88
C ARG A 290 -55.69 -18.98 69.31
N GLU A 291 -55.15 -18.07 70.11
CA GLU A 291 -55.66 -17.73 71.45
C GLU A 291 -56.99 -16.98 71.37
N GLU A 292 -57.07 -15.96 70.52
CA GLU A 292 -58.31 -15.18 70.29
C GLU A 292 -59.47 -16.05 69.77
N ASN A 293 -59.20 -16.97 68.84
CA ASN A 293 -60.22 -17.92 68.35
C ASN A 293 -60.66 -18.94 69.42
N ARG A 294 -59.80 -19.27 70.41
CA ARG A 294 -60.20 -20.12 71.53
C ARG A 294 -61.15 -19.36 72.47
N GLU A 295 -60.86 -18.10 72.76
CA GLU A 295 -61.74 -17.27 73.59
C GLU A 295 -63.12 -17.06 72.92
N LEU A 296 -63.14 -16.76 71.62
CA LEU A 296 -64.38 -16.54 70.87
C LEU A 296 -65.26 -17.81 70.79
N ASN A 297 -64.65 -18.99 70.62
CA ASN A 297 -65.40 -20.25 70.62
C ASN A 297 -65.98 -20.59 71.99
N THR A 298 -65.29 -20.22 73.07
CA THR A 298 -65.79 -20.44 74.44
C THR A 298 -67.01 -19.55 74.71
N GLN A 299 -66.93 -18.26 74.33
CA GLN A 299 -68.07 -17.33 74.41
C GLN A 299 -69.26 -17.75 73.54
N THR A 300 -69.00 -18.30 72.36
CA THR A 300 -70.07 -18.76 71.45
C THR A 300 -70.77 -20.01 72.00
N GLN A 301 -70.03 -20.93 72.63
CA GLN A 301 -70.64 -22.07 73.33
C GLN A 301 -71.50 -21.64 74.53
N ASP A 302 -71.05 -20.63 75.29
CA ASP A 302 -71.84 -20.08 76.40
C ASP A 302 -73.14 -19.42 75.89
N LEU A 303 -73.10 -18.67 74.77
CA LEU A 303 -74.28 -18.06 74.16
C LEU A 303 -75.28 -19.08 73.61
N ILE A 304 -74.80 -20.20 73.04
CA ILE A 304 -75.66 -21.27 72.52
C ILE A 304 -76.33 -22.01 73.69
N SER A 305 -75.65 -22.18 74.83
CA SER A 305 -76.26 -22.81 76.02
C SER A 305 -77.43 -21.99 76.59
N MET A 306 -77.37 -20.65 76.49
CA MET A 306 -78.43 -19.75 76.95
C MET A 306 -79.63 -19.63 76.01
N ASN A 307 -79.48 -19.98 74.72
CA ASN A 307 -80.55 -19.88 73.73
C ASN A 307 -81.39 -21.17 73.60
N VAL A 308 -80.87 -22.31 74.08
CA VAL A 308 -81.59 -23.61 74.09
C VAL A 308 -82.67 -23.67 75.18
N THR A 309 -82.61 -22.81 76.20
CA THR A 309 -83.63 -22.71 77.26
C THR A 309 -84.86 -21.87 76.90
N SER A 310 -84.85 -21.16 75.76
CA SER A 310 -85.94 -20.22 75.38
C SER A 310 -86.92 -20.76 74.31
N SER A 311 -86.59 -21.85 73.61
CA SER A 311 -87.35 -22.32 72.42
C SER A 311 -88.09 -23.66 72.62
N ARG A 312 -88.32 -24.08 73.87
CA ARG A 312 -89.04 -25.33 74.18
C ARG A 312 -90.16 -25.06 75.18
N GLY A 313 -91.22 -24.41 74.71
CA GLY A 313 -92.39 -24.13 75.55
C GLY A 313 -93.57 -23.48 74.84
N SER A 314 -93.83 -23.81 73.58
CA SER A 314 -95.06 -23.36 72.89
C SER A 314 -95.43 -24.26 71.70
N ARG A 315 -95.75 -25.53 72.00
CA ARG A 315 -96.61 -26.39 71.17
C ARG A 315 -96.94 -27.70 71.92
N GLU A 316 -98.07 -27.71 72.65
CA GLU A 316 -98.96 -28.87 72.82
C GLU A 316 -100.26 -28.44 73.54
N GLU A 317 -101.39 -28.75 72.92
CA GLU A 317 -102.76 -28.65 73.45
C GLU A 317 -103.24 -30.03 73.95
N SER A 318 -104.16 -29.98 74.93
CA SER A 318 -105.23 -30.95 75.27
C SER A 318 -104.96 -32.17 76.19
N LEU A 319 -105.79 -32.22 77.26
CA LEU A 319 -106.09 -33.28 78.25
C LEU A 319 -105.01 -33.69 79.26
#